data_AF-A0A3N5QA31-F1
#
_entry.id   AF-A0A3N5QA31-F1
#
_cell.length_a   1.000
_cell.length_b   1.000
_cell.length_c   1.000
_cell.angle_alpha   90.00
_cell.angle_beta   90.00
_cell.angle_gamma   90.00
#
_symmetry.space_group_name_H-M   'P 1'
#
loop_
_entity.id
_entity.type
_entity.pdbx_description
1 polymer ?
#
loop_
_entity_poly.entity_id
_entity_poly.type
_entity_poly.pdbx_seq_one_letter_code
_entity_poly.pdbx_strand_id
1 'polypeptide(L)'
;MPDWGCGWGLTGRKNGNSNQIRALSARRLLLPLFKDFKPLSIIKELEGKKVGLTNGYPYVKELTENKNISFEFVEDDVLNMKKLAGGRIQAFVVEEKSGLEALKKAGETNIEYNKDTALSQQDVYYAFQKTPQGQELANKFSQALEEMKKDGTFAKIMAKAN
;
A
#
# COMPACT_ATOMS: atom_id res chain seq x y z
N MET A 1 5.87 -30.10 5.94
CA MET A 1 6.69 -28.88 5.74
C MET A 1 5.73 -27.73 5.52
N PRO A 2 5.68 -26.70 6.38
CA PRO A 2 4.89 -25.51 6.08
C PRO A 2 5.75 -24.48 5.33
N ASP A 3 5.26 -24.18 4.14
CA ASP A 3 5.50 -23.01 3.30
C ASP A 3 5.54 -21.71 4.14
N TRP A 4 6.70 -21.04 4.13
CA TRP A 4 6.89 -19.68 4.63
C TRP A 4 6.66 -18.69 3.48
N GLY A 5 5.40 -18.46 3.15
CA GLY A 5 4.99 -17.38 2.26
C GLY A 5 5.27 -16.03 2.92
N CYS A 6 6.37 -15.39 2.53
CA CYS A 6 6.60 -13.96 2.77
C CYS A 6 5.51 -13.15 2.05
N GLY A 7 4.49 -12.74 2.80
CA GLY A 7 3.43 -11.87 2.28
C GLY A 7 2.56 -11.39 3.41
N TRP A 8 2.01 -10.19 3.26
CA TRP A 8 1.07 -9.50 4.16
C TRP A 8 1.72 -8.66 5.27
N GLY A 9 2.11 -7.45 4.89
CA GLY A 9 2.21 -6.33 5.82
C GLY A 9 0.87 -6.12 6.53
N LEU A 10 0.85 -6.27 7.85
CA LEU A 10 -0.34 -6.07 8.66
C LEU A 10 -0.64 -4.58 8.75
N THR A 11 -1.65 -4.17 8.00
CA THR A 11 -2.25 -2.85 8.11
C THR A 11 -3.06 -2.84 9.41
N GLY A 12 -2.88 -1.80 10.21
CA GLY A 12 -3.39 -1.75 11.59
C GLY A 12 -4.91 -1.74 11.71
N ARG A 13 -5.60 -2.87 11.50
CA ARG A 13 -6.95 -3.09 12.05
C ARG A 13 -6.81 -3.44 13.53
N LYS A 14 -7.46 -2.65 14.40
CA LYS A 14 -7.88 -3.08 15.74
C LYS A 14 -9.09 -4.01 15.60
N ASN A 15 -8.91 -5.20 15.02
CA ASN A 15 -9.87 -6.28 15.24
C ASN A 15 -9.29 -7.13 16.36
N GLY A 16 -10.04 -7.28 17.45
CA GLY A 16 -9.63 -7.86 18.73
C GLY A 16 -9.33 -9.37 18.72
N ASN A 17 -8.54 -9.84 17.76
CA ASN A 17 -8.12 -11.24 17.69
C ASN A 17 -6.69 -11.44 17.12
N SER A 18 -5.78 -10.47 17.31
CA SER A 18 -4.38 -10.64 16.89
C SER A 18 -3.52 -11.19 18.04
N ASN A 19 -3.12 -12.46 17.96
CA ASN A 19 -2.14 -13.12 18.85
C ASN A 19 -0.70 -12.64 18.60
N GLN A 20 -0.50 -11.36 18.25
CA GLN A 20 0.78 -10.84 17.79
C GLN A 20 1.17 -9.50 18.44
N ILE A 21 2.47 -9.36 18.72
CA ILE A 21 3.15 -8.16 19.22
C ILE A 21 3.70 -7.41 17.99
N ARG A 22 3.61 -6.08 17.97
CA ARG A 22 4.02 -5.23 16.83
C ARG A 22 5.30 -4.46 17.16
N ALA A 23 6.27 -4.46 16.24
CA ALA A 23 7.49 -3.64 16.31
C ALA A 23 7.51 -2.56 15.21
N LEU A 24 8.33 -1.52 15.43
CA LEU A 24 8.60 -0.34 14.58
C LEU A 24 8.10 -0.38 13.13
N SER A 25 7.43 0.69 12.71
CA SER A 25 6.73 0.76 11.44
C SER A 25 7.59 1.16 10.23
N ALA A 26 7.17 0.69 9.06
CA ALA A 26 7.41 1.29 7.74
C ALA A 26 6.12 1.95 7.24
N ARG A 27 6.22 2.96 6.37
CA ARG A 27 5.06 3.72 5.85
C ARG A 27 4.61 3.18 4.49
N ARG A 28 3.31 2.96 4.31
CA ARG A 28 2.66 2.61 3.03
C ARG A 28 1.71 3.72 2.59
N LEU A 29 1.84 4.18 1.34
CA LEU A 29 0.93 5.16 0.74
C LEU A 29 0.04 4.47 -0.29
N LEU A 30 -1.26 4.74 -0.20
CA LEU A 30 -2.25 4.31 -1.18
C LEU A 30 -2.61 5.54 -2.02
N LEU A 31 -2.24 5.54 -3.29
CA LEU A 31 -2.32 6.70 -4.17
C LEU A 31 -3.27 6.40 -5.35
N PRO A 32 -4.10 7.36 -5.77
CA PRO A 32 -4.79 7.28 -7.04
C PRO A 32 -3.85 7.71 -8.17
N LEU A 33 -3.75 6.87 -9.20
CA LEU A 33 -3.10 7.17 -10.47
C LEU A 33 -4.15 7.68 -11.47
N PHE A 34 -3.84 8.78 -12.17
CA PHE A 34 -4.72 9.43 -13.13
C PHE A 34 -4.04 9.65 -14.49
N LYS A 35 -4.86 9.87 -15.52
CA LYS A 35 -4.40 10.32 -16.83
C LYS A 35 -4.36 11.86 -16.96
N ASP A 36 -5.30 12.57 -16.33
CA ASP A 36 -5.40 14.04 -16.30
C ASP A 36 -5.87 14.51 -14.91
N PHE A 37 -5.22 15.50 -14.29
CA PHE A 37 -5.42 15.90 -12.88
C PHE A 37 -5.91 17.35 -12.66
N LYS A 38 -6.74 17.58 -11.62
CA LYS A 38 -7.06 18.87 -10.96
C LYS A 38 -7.28 18.62 -9.45
N PRO A 39 -7.01 19.56 -8.52
CA PRO A 39 -7.05 19.26 -7.07
C PRO A 39 -8.26 19.82 -6.29
N LEU A 40 -9.03 18.94 -5.65
CA LEU A 40 -9.85 19.04 -4.41
C LEU A 40 -10.05 17.61 -3.82
N SER A 41 -10.75 17.44 -2.68
CA SER A 41 -10.70 16.19 -1.87
C SER A 41 -10.80 14.88 -2.71
N ILE A 42 -9.70 14.11 -2.72
CA ILE A 42 -9.38 13.09 -3.72
C ILE A 42 -10.47 12.00 -3.87
N ILE A 43 -11.16 11.60 -2.79
CA ILE A 43 -12.25 10.60 -2.85
C ILE A 43 -13.46 11.17 -3.59
N LYS A 44 -13.80 12.44 -3.39
CA LYS A 44 -14.89 13.09 -4.14
C LYS A 44 -14.57 13.19 -5.63
N GLU A 45 -13.29 13.32 -5.99
CA GLU A 45 -12.88 13.34 -7.41
C GLU A 45 -13.01 11.98 -8.10
N LEU A 46 -13.15 10.90 -7.33
CA LEU A 46 -13.41 9.56 -7.86
C LEU A 46 -14.92 9.31 -8.07
N GLU A 47 -15.79 10.16 -7.51
CA GLU A 47 -17.23 10.05 -7.73
C GLU A 47 -17.58 10.28 -9.21
N GLY A 48 -18.48 9.45 -9.74
CA GLY A 48 -18.83 9.43 -11.16
C GLY A 48 -17.76 8.81 -12.08
N LYS A 49 -16.60 8.40 -11.56
CA LYS A 49 -15.55 7.74 -12.32
C LYS A 49 -15.61 6.22 -12.18
N LYS A 50 -15.08 5.54 -13.19
CA LYS A 50 -14.76 4.11 -13.15
C LYS A 50 -13.33 3.93 -12.65
N VAL A 51 -13.19 3.25 -11.51
CA VAL A 51 -11.96 3.13 -10.75
C VAL A 51 -11.53 1.67 -10.69
N GLY A 52 -10.30 1.40 -11.12
CA GLY A 52 -9.68 0.07 -10.99
C GLY A 52 -9.19 -0.17 -9.58
N LEU A 53 -9.47 -1.37 -9.06
CA LEU A 53 -8.92 -1.89 -7.81
C LEU A 53 -8.36 -3.30 -8.04
N THR A 54 -7.33 -3.65 -7.30
CA THR A 54 -6.76 -5.00 -7.30
C THR A 54 -7.31 -5.82 -6.12
N ASN A 55 -7.72 -7.05 -6.39
CA ASN A 55 -8.27 -7.98 -5.39
C ASN A 55 -7.26 -8.28 -4.27
N GLY A 56 -7.77 -8.47 -3.06
CA GLY A 56 -6.97 -8.81 -1.88
C GLY A 56 -6.29 -7.61 -1.20
N TYR A 57 -6.32 -6.40 -1.77
CA TYR A 57 -5.77 -5.21 -1.11
C TYR A 57 -6.70 -4.63 -0.04
N PRO A 58 -6.17 -4.19 1.11
CA PRO A 58 -6.95 -3.60 2.19
C PRO A 58 -7.17 -2.09 1.94
N TYR A 59 -8.13 -1.76 1.07
CA TYR A 59 -8.56 -0.37 0.84
C TYR A 59 -9.31 0.21 2.04
N VAL A 60 -9.31 1.55 2.16
CA VAL A 60 -10.09 2.25 3.18
C VAL A 60 -11.58 2.16 2.91
N LYS A 61 -12.37 2.02 3.98
CA LYS A 61 -13.83 1.89 3.89
C LYS A 61 -14.49 3.07 3.19
N GLU A 62 -14.03 4.28 3.45
CA GLU A 62 -14.54 5.50 2.82
C GLU A 62 -14.48 5.45 1.29
N LEU A 63 -13.48 4.76 0.72
CA LEU A 63 -13.42 4.49 -0.72
C LEU A 63 -14.41 3.39 -1.10
N THR A 64 -14.27 2.19 -0.53
CA THR A 64 -15.00 1.00 -0.99
C THR A 64 -16.50 1.01 -0.69
N GLU A 65 -16.93 1.78 0.32
CA GLU A 65 -18.34 1.93 0.70
C GLU A 65 -19.00 3.13 -0.02
N ASN A 66 -18.25 3.93 -0.80
CA ASN A 66 -18.80 5.04 -1.57
C ASN A 66 -19.53 4.53 -2.83
N LYS A 67 -20.87 4.66 -2.82
CA LYS A 67 -21.76 4.21 -3.91
C LYS A 67 -21.73 5.09 -5.16
N ASN A 68 -21.14 6.28 -5.07
CA ASN A 68 -21.01 7.20 -6.19
C ASN A 68 -19.80 6.84 -7.08
N ILE A 69 -19.00 5.85 -6.69
CA ILE A 69 -17.81 5.39 -7.43
C ILE A 69 -18.13 4.04 -8.07
N SER A 70 -17.81 3.88 -9.35
CA SER A 70 -17.92 2.60 -10.03
C SER A 70 -16.60 1.85 -9.95
N PHE A 71 -16.57 0.70 -9.28
CA PHE A 71 -15.35 -0.09 -9.11
C PHE A 71 -15.24 -1.24 -10.12
N GLU A 72 -14.04 -1.45 -10.64
CA GLU A 72 -13.66 -2.64 -11.39
C GLU A 72 -12.52 -3.35 -10.67
N PHE A 73 -12.80 -4.55 -10.17
CA PHE A 73 -11.82 -5.38 -9.47
C PHE A 73 -11.13 -6.34 -10.45
N VAL A 74 -9.81 -6.45 -10.35
CA VAL A 74 -8.98 -7.41 -11.10
C VAL A 74 -7.93 -8.06 -10.21
N GLU A 75 -7.34 -9.16 -10.67
CA GLU A 75 -6.31 -9.89 -9.93
C GLU A 75 -4.88 -9.32 -10.10
N ASP A 76 -4.68 -8.42 -11.07
CA ASP A 76 -3.33 -7.99 -11.48
C ASP A 76 -3.22 -6.46 -11.66
N ASP A 77 -2.22 -5.87 -10.99
CA ASP A 77 -1.91 -4.44 -11.05
C ASP A 77 -1.54 -4.01 -12.49
N VAL A 78 -0.86 -4.87 -13.27
CA VAL A 78 -0.49 -4.57 -14.67
C VAL A 78 -1.73 -4.47 -15.56
N LEU A 79 -2.74 -5.31 -15.33
CA LEU A 79 -4.00 -5.25 -16.06
C LEU A 79 -4.76 -3.95 -15.77
N ASN A 80 -4.82 -3.51 -14.51
CA ASN A 80 -5.41 -2.22 -14.14
C ASN A 80 -4.65 -1.06 -14.80
N MET A 81 -3.32 -1.10 -14.80
CA MET A 81 -2.49 -0.08 -15.45
C MET A 81 -2.78 0.04 -16.96
N LYS A 82 -2.87 -1.09 -17.67
CA LYS A 82 -3.24 -1.11 -19.10
C LYS A 82 -4.66 -0.58 -19.36
N LYS A 83 -5.60 -0.85 -18.45
CA LYS A 83 -6.96 -0.30 -18.53
C LYS A 83 -6.95 1.21 -18.34
N LEU A 84 -6.14 1.72 -17.42
CA LEU A 84 -5.98 3.16 -17.19
C LEU A 84 -5.38 3.85 -18.42
N ALA A 85 -4.25 3.35 -18.94
CA ALA A 85 -3.60 3.89 -20.12
C ALA A 85 -4.55 3.92 -21.34
N GLY A 86 -5.29 2.83 -21.54
CA GLY A 86 -6.31 2.69 -22.58
C GLY A 86 -7.64 3.42 -22.30
N GLY A 87 -7.78 4.15 -21.20
CA GLY A 87 -8.98 4.94 -20.86
C GLY A 87 -10.22 4.12 -20.48
N ARG A 88 -10.09 2.80 -20.27
CA ARG A 88 -11.19 1.92 -19.85
C ARG A 88 -11.61 2.13 -18.39
N ILE A 89 -10.68 2.66 -17.59
CA ILE A 89 -10.91 3.21 -16.24
C ILE A 89 -10.30 4.62 -16.20
N GLN A 90 -10.82 5.49 -15.34
CA GLN A 90 -10.34 6.87 -15.22
C GLN A 90 -9.37 7.06 -14.05
N ALA A 91 -9.32 6.11 -13.12
CA ALA A 91 -8.34 6.07 -12.05
C ALA A 91 -7.98 4.63 -11.68
N PHE A 92 -6.75 4.43 -11.19
CA PHE A 92 -6.32 3.18 -10.58
C PHE A 92 -5.79 3.47 -9.17
N VAL A 93 -6.41 2.89 -8.16
CA VAL A 93 -5.99 3.08 -6.76
C VAL A 93 -5.08 1.93 -6.35
N VAL A 94 -3.82 2.24 -6.04
CA VAL A 94 -2.77 1.25 -5.79
C VAL A 94 -1.74 1.77 -4.78
N GLU A 95 -0.97 0.87 -4.20
CA GLU A 95 0.22 1.25 -3.44
C GLU A 95 1.29 1.82 -4.38
N GLU A 96 2.00 2.87 -3.95
CA GLU A 96 2.91 3.61 -4.83
C GLU A 96 3.95 2.71 -5.53
N LYS A 97 4.66 1.85 -4.79
CA LYS A 97 5.68 0.98 -5.38
C LYS A 97 5.06 -0.06 -6.31
N SER A 98 3.97 -0.71 -5.91
CA SER A 98 3.23 -1.64 -6.76
C SER A 98 2.75 -0.96 -8.06
N GLY A 99 2.25 0.27 -7.96
CA GLY A 99 1.79 1.05 -9.10
C GLY A 99 2.94 1.42 -10.05
N LEU A 100 4.08 1.87 -9.53
CA LEU A 100 5.29 2.16 -10.32
C LEU A 100 5.84 0.90 -11.01
N GLU A 101 5.85 -0.23 -10.32
CA GLU A 101 6.25 -1.51 -10.90
C GLU A 101 5.29 -1.94 -12.01
N ALA A 102 3.97 -1.79 -11.79
CA ALA A 102 2.96 -2.08 -12.79
C ALA A 102 3.06 -1.16 -14.02
N LEU A 103 3.39 0.13 -13.81
CA LEU A 103 3.63 1.10 -14.87
C LEU A 103 4.80 0.66 -15.77
N LYS A 104 5.92 0.32 -15.14
CA LYS A 104 7.11 -0.21 -15.83
C LYS A 104 6.81 -1.49 -16.59
N LYS A 105 6.11 -2.45 -15.97
CA LYS A 105 5.73 -3.74 -16.60
C LYS A 105 4.71 -3.57 -17.73
N ALA A 106 3.83 -2.59 -17.62
CA ALA A 106 2.86 -2.27 -18.67
C ALA A 106 3.53 -1.60 -19.89
N GLY A 107 4.72 -1.03 -19.73
CA GLY A 107 5.42 -0.29 -20.78
C GLY A 107 4.84 1.10 -21.02
N GLU A 108 4.12 1.64 -20.04
CA GLU A 108 3.42 2.92 -20.12
C GLU A 108 4.25 4.03 -19.48
N THR A 109 4.15 5.26 -19.99
CA THR A 109 4.95 6.41 -19.52
C THR A 109 4.12 7.65 -19.20
N ASN A 110 2.85 7.68 -19.62
CA ASN A 110 1.97 8.85 -19.54
C ASN A 110 0.91 8.71 -18.44
N ILE A 111 1.33 8.27 -17.26
CA ILE A 111 0.46 8.14 -16.09
C ILE A 111 1.01 9.01 -14.98
N GLU A 112 0.17 9.89 -14.45
CA GLU A 112 0.52 10.85 -13.43
C GLU A 112 -0.09 10.47 -12.08
N TYR A 113 0.60 10.83 -11.01
CA TYR A 113 0.10 10.68 -9.65
C TYR A 113 0.72 11.73 -8.74
N ASN A 114 -0.02 12.12 -7.70
CA ASN A 114 0.44 13.07 -6.71
C ASN A 114 0.70 12.37 -5.36
N LYS A 115 1.94 12.46 -4.87
CA LYS A 115 2.36 11.87 -3.59
C LYS A 115 1.68 12.52 -2.39
N ASP A 116 1.26 13.78 -2.53
CA ASP A 116 0.61 14.56 -1.48
C ASP A 116 -0.89 14.24 -1.35
N THR A 117 -1.47 13.47 -2.28
CA THR A 117 -2.90 13.10 -2.29
C THR A 117 -3.13 11.64 -1.92
N ALA A 118 -2.40 11.13 -0.94
CA ALA A 118 -2.59 9.76 -0.48
C ALA A 118 -4.00 9.56 0.11
N LEU A 119 -4.74 8.61 -0.47
CA LEU A 119 -6.05 8.16 0.02
C LEU A 119 -5.96 7.57 1.42
N SER A 120 -4.82 6.95 1.73
CA SER A 120 -4.52 6.51 3.09
C SER A 120 -3.03 6.37 3.28
N GLN A 121 -2.61 6.59 4.52
CA GLN A 121 -1.28 6.24 5.00
C GLN A 121 -1.46 5.14 6.05
N GLN A 122 -0.72 4.05 5.89
CA GLN A 122 -0.78 2.93 6.82
C GLN A 122 0.63 2.60 7.32
N ASP A 123 0.77 2.51 8.62
CA ASP A 123 1.95 1.92 9.25
C ASP A 123 1.91 0.40 9.07
N VAL A 124 3.01 -0.15 8.57
CA VAL A 124 3.26 -1.58 8.44
C VAL A 124 4.19 -1.99 9.57
N TYR A 125 3.82 -3.01 10.34
CA TYR A 125 4.57 -3.48 11.49
C TYR A 125 5.12 -4.88 11.27
N TYR A 126 6.28 -5.16 11.86
CA TYR A 126 6.75 -6.54 12.02
C TYR A 126 5.99 -7.20 13.17
N ALA A 127 5.53 -8.42 12.94
CA ALA A 127 4.70 -9.15 13.87
C ALA A 127 5.46 -10.30 14.55
N PHE A 128 5.30 -10.40 15.86
CA PHE A 128 5.92 -11.43 16.70
C PHE A 128 4.84 -12.20 17.45
N GLN A 129 5.10 -13.46 17.82
CA GLN A 129 4.15 -14.26 18.59
C GLN A 129 3.88 -13.63 19.97
N LYS A 130 2.65 -13.73 20.47
CA LYS A 130 2.29 -13.24 21.83
C LYS A 130 2.74 -14.23 22.92
N THR A 131 4.04 -14.43 23.03
CA THR A 131 4.71 -15.23 24.06
C THR A 131 5.82 -14.39 24.73
N PRO A 132 6.32 -14.78 25.92
CA PRO A 132 7.45 -14.09 26.53
C PRO A 132 8.67 -13.99 25.59
N GLN A 133 8.98 -15.05 24.85
CA GLN A 133 10.06 -15.07 23.86
C GLN A 133 9.75 -14.14 22.67
N GLY A 134 8.51 -14.11 22.20
CA GLY A 134 8.11 -13.19 21.14
C GLY A 134 8.17 -11.71 21.57
N GLN A 135 7.88 -11.42 22.84
CA GLN A 135 8.06 -10.07 23.40
C GLN A 135 9.53 -9.69 23.48
N GLU A 136 10.41 -10.61 23.92
CA GLU A 136 11.85 -10.37 23.94
C GLU A 136 12.40 -10.10 22.54
N LEU A 137 11.98 -10.90 21.54
CA LEU A 137 12.37 -10.70 20.14
C LEU A 137 11.85 -9.37 19.58
N ALA A 138 10.58 -9.02 19.86
CA ALA A 138 10.01 -7.75 19.43
C ALA A 138 10.80 -6.56 19.99
N ASN A 139 11.23 -6.64 21.25
CA ASN A 139 12.03 -5.60 21.91
C ASN A 139 13.42 -5.49 21.27
N LYS A 140 14.14 -6.61 21.11
CA LYS A 140 15.48 -6.62 20.49
C LYS A 140 15.44 -6.12 19.06
N PHE A 141 14.46 -6.57 18.27
CA PHE A 141 14.27 -6.12 16.90
C PHE A 141 13.97 -4.63 16.83
N SER A 142 13.08 -4.13 17.70
CA SER A 142 12.75 -2.71 17.75
C SER A 142 13.97 -1.87 18.09
N GLN A 143 14.73 -2.26 19.11
CA GLN A 143 15.94 -1.55 19.52
C GLN A 143 16.97 -1.49 18.37
N ALA A 144 17.27 -2.63 17.73
CA ALA A 144 18.23 -2.67 16.63
C ALA A 144 17.78 -1.79 15.46
N LEU A 145 16.49 -1.81 15.11
CA LEU A 145 15.95 -0.99 14.02
C LEU A 145 15.98 0.51 14.35
N GLU A 146 15.81 0.89 15.62
CA GLU A 146 15.99 2.26 16.09
C GLU A 146 17.45 2.72 16.00
N GLU A 147 18.39 1.88 16.41
CA GLU A 147 19.83 2.15 16.30
C GLU A 147 20.24 2.32 14.83
N MET A 148 19.76 1.44 13.95
CA MET A 148 19.99 1.53 12.49
C MET A 148 19.36 2.77 11.84
N LYS A 149 18.26 3.28 12.41
CA LYS A 149 17.65 4.54 11.95
C LYS A 149 18.50 5.73 12.39
N LYS A 150 19.03 5.71 13.62
CA LYS A 150 19.88 6.76 14.18
C LYS A 150 21.23 6.87 13.48
N ASP A 151 21.86 5.75 13.15
CA ASP A 151 23.18 5.72 12.50
C ASP A 151 23.13 5.86 10.96
N GLY A 152 21.92 5.87 10.38
CA GLY A 152 21.68 6.01 8.95
C GLY A 152 21.89 4.73 8.12
N THR A 153 22.25 3.61 8.75
CA THR A 153 22.42 2.31 8.07
C THR A 153 21.09 1.84 7.47
N PHE A 154 19.97 2.08 8.15
CA PHE A 154 18.64 1.77 7.62
C PHE A 154 18.35 2.49 6.29
N ALA A 155 18.65 3.78 6.21
CA ALA A 155 18.45 4.56 4.99
C ALA A 155 19.29 4.04 3.81
N LYS A 156 20.54 3.65 4.07
CA LYS A 156 21.44 3.06 3.06
C LYS A 156 20.91 1.73 2.50
N ILE A 157 20.31 0.89 3.36
CA ILE A 157 19.69 -0.37 2.93
C ILE A 157 18.47 -0.08 2.05
N MET A 158 17.59 0.82 2.50
CA MET A 158 16.37 1.16 1.77
C MET A 158 16.64 1.81 0.41
N ALA A 159 17.73 2.59 0.28
CA ALA A 159 18.12 3.22 -0.97
C ALA A 159 18.50 2.20 -2.07
N LYS A 160 18.93 0.99 -1.71
CA LYS A 160 19.24 -0.09 -2.69
C LYS A 160 18.02 -0.90 -3.11
N ALA A 161 16.92 -0.79 -2.35
CA ALA A 161 15.68 -1.51 -2.60
C ALA A 161 14.63 -0.66 -3.34
N ASN A 162 14.98 0.57 -3.70
CA ASN A 162 14.21 1.47 -4.56
C ASN A 162 14.87 1.53 -5.94
#